data_AF-A0A6P4ZQH1-F1
#
_entry.id   AF-A0A6P4ZQH1-F1
#
_cell.length_a   1.000
_cell.length_b   1.000
_cell.length_c   1.000
_cell.angle_alpha   90.00
_cell.angle_beta   90.00
_cell.angle_gamma   90.00
#
_symmetry.space_group_name_H-M   'P 1'
#
loop_
_entity.id
_entity.type
_entity.pdbx_description
1 polymer ?
#
loop_
_entity_poly.entity_id
_entity_poly.type
_entity_poly.pdbx_seq_one_letter_code
_entity_poly.pdbx_strand_id
1 'polypeptide(L)'
;MLRVCDKLREVDEKGRRYGLARAETGYLRALVDAMADTDRLAEVELLKTLCDVNVEKGRLGKDVGKFNTALALYLAAMVRCYHEEQADGIEHRYHYTERLLQGVSSKGKKQPTEDKGTTTPAKVAEKFQALDKRRATRGNTDSLLIGYAQVMVEAIVNDNSMLETEAIKSLGDVYLKRGTETGDTRNLTRATALYNRALARCHNVHGTVVIVHRLLHTAKIRQDITRTRNKRPTRLQQQQDVRRRMGHFSPFSAAPSSDRTTSQIDDDIVHDIVQPGSGDESSQCLVRVLRGGRGTGQAGSDCLLH
;
A
#
# COMPACT_ATOMS: atom_id res chain seq x y z
N MET A 1 -6.33 17.65 2.54
CA MET A 1 -6.77 17.93 1.16
C MET A 1 -5.64 18.40 0.23
N LEU A 2 -4.97 19.53 0.49
CA LEU A 2 -3.98 20.11 -0.45
C LEU A 2 -2.89 19.15 -0.95
N ARG A 3 -2.28 18.35 -0.07
CA ARG A 3 -1.20 17.41 -0.42
C ARG A 3 -1.65 16.26 -1.34
N VAL A 4 -2.91 15.85 -1.25
CA VAL A 4 -3.50 14.81 -2.11
C VAL A 4 -3.76 15.38 -3.51
N CYS A 5 -4.31 16.60 -3.57
CA CYS A 5 -4.57 17.31 -4.82
C CYS A 5 -3.29 17.58 -5.62
N ASP A 6 -2.18 17.94 -4.97
CA ASP A 6 -0.91 18.16 -5.68
C ASP A 6 -0.34 16.86 -6.30
N LYS A 7 -0.40 15.74 -5.57
CA LYS A 7 0.03 14.43 -6.07
C LYS A 7 -0.81 13.97 -7.26
N LEU A 8 -2.12 14.16 -7.19
CA LEU A 8 -3.04 13.79 -8.26
C LEU A 8 -2.88 14.69 -9.48
N ARG A 9 -2.72 16.01 -9.28
CA ARG A 9 -2.58 16.98 -10.39
C ARG A 9 -1.46 16.60 -11.37
N GLU A 10 -0.31 16.16 -10.87
CA GLU A 10 0.81 15.73 -11.72
C GLU A 10 0.47 14.47 -12.53
N VAL A 11 -0.24 13.52 -11.93
CA VAL A 11 -0.63 12.28 -12.60
C VAL A 11 -1.77 12.53 -13.59
N ASP A 12 -2.74 13.35 -13.22
CA ASP A 12 -3.86 13.77 -14.06
C ASP A 12 -3.36 14.49 -15.32
N GLU A 13 -2.34 15.35 -15.18
CA GLU A 13 -1.71 16.02 -16.31
C GLU A 13 -1.04 15.02 -17.27
N LYS A 14 -0.35 14.01 -16.74
CA LYS A 14 0.22 12.92 -17.56
C LYS A 14 -0.89 12.14 -18.26
N GLY A 15 -2.03 11.92 -17.61
CA GLY A 15 -3.18 11.26 -18.22
C GLY A 15 -3.77 12.04 -19.39
N ARG A 16 -3.91 13.36 -19.25
CA ARG A 16 -4.36 14.24 -20.34
C ARG A 16 -3.39 14.25 -21.52
N ARG A 17 -2.08 14.23 -21.26
CA ARG A 17 -1.04 14.31 -22.30
C ARG A 17 -0.77 12.98 -23.01
N TYR A 18 -0.83 11.85 -22.31
CA TYR A 18 -0.34 10.56 -22.83
C TYR A 18 -1.36 9.41 -22.78
N GLY A 19 -2.60 9.67 -22.38
CA GLY A 19 -3.69 8.69 -22.37
C GLY A 19 -3.84 7.87 -21.09
N LEU A 20 -4.97 7.17 -20.99
CA LEU A 20 -5.42 6.45 -19.79
C LEU A 20 -4.43 5.38 -19.31
N ALA A 21 -3.77 4.65 -20.21
CA ALA A 21 -2.81 3.62 -19.84
C ALA A 21 -1.60 4.20 -19.11
N ARG A 22 -1.10 5.36 -19.54
CA ARG A 22 0.03 6.03 -18.88
C ARG A 22 -0.40 6.69 -17.57
N ALA A 23 -1.62 7.23 -17.51
CA ALA A 23 -2.22 7.73 -16.27
C ALA A 23 -2.28 6.63 -15.19
N GLU A 24 -2.80 5.45 -15.55
CA GLU A 24 -2.94 4.30 -14.66
C GLU A 24 -1.61 3.91 -14.01
N THR A 25 -0.52 3.81 -14.79
CA THR A 25 0.80 3.51 -14.23
C THR A 25 1.28 4.57 -13.22
N GLY A 26 0.93 5.84 -13.45
CA GLY A 26 1.20 6.93 -12.52
C GLY A 26 0.37 6.82 -11.23
N TYR A 27 -0.92 6.50 -11.34
CA TYR A 27 -1.78 6.32 -10.18
C TYR A 27 -1.37 5.11 -9.35
N LEU A 28 -0.98 3.99 -9.99
CA LEU A 28 -0.44 2.82 -9.30
C LEU A 28 0.83 3.17 -8.52
N ARG A 29 1.76 3.92 -9.12
CA ARG A 29 2.98 4.36 -8.44
C ARG A 29 2.66 5.27 -7.26
N ALA A 30 1.75 6.21 -7.43
CA ALA A 30 1.31 7.13 -6.40
C ALA A 30 0.57 6.39 -5.26
N LEU A 31 -0.23 5.37 -5.57
CA LEU A 31 -0.93 4.53 -4.60
C LEU A 31 0.08 3.84 -3.69
N VAL A 32 1.11 3.23 -4.27
CA VAL A 32 2.20 2.61 -3.51
C VAL A 32 2.90 3.62 -2.60
N ASP A 33 3.20 4.82 -3.10
CA ASP A 33 3.82 5.87 -2.26
C ASP A 33 2.89 6.31 -1.12
N ALA A 34 1.59 6.47 -1.36
CA ALA A 34 0.60 6.80 -0.33
C ALA A 34 0.54 5.71 0.75
N MET A 35 0.48 4.45 0.35
CA MET A 35 0.49 3.30 1.27
C MET A 35 1.78 3.25 2.09
N ALA A 36 2.94 3.45 1.44
CA ALA A 36 4.24 3.41 2.08
C ALA A 36 4.47 4.60 3.03
N ASP A 37 3.86 5.75 2.74
CA ASP A 37 3.85 6.94 3.60
C ASP A 37 2.72 6.90 4.64
N THR A 38 1.93 5.81 4.71
CA THR A 38 0.75 5.64 5.60
C THR A 38 -0.32 6.72 5.44
N ASP A 39 -0.38 7.33 4.25
CA ASP A 39 -1.30 8.42 3.89
C ASP A 39 -2.64 7.84 3.44
N ARG A 40 -3.48 7.45 4.40
CA ARG A 40 -4.78 6.79 4.15
C ARG A 40 -5.73 7.63 3.28
N LEU A 41 -5.73 8.95 3.46
CA LEU A 41 -6.55 9.87 2.66
C LEU A 41 -6.11 9.86 1.20
N ALA A 42 -4.81 9.97 0.95
CA ALA A 42 -4.27 9.88 -0.41
C ALA A 42 -4.54 8.50 -1.02
N GLU A 43 -4.42 7.44 -0.24
CA GLU A 43 -4.65 6.08 -0.70
C GLU A 43 -6.10 5.87 -1.19
N VAL A 44 -7.09 6.24 -0.38
CA VAL A 44 -8.51 6.12 -0.75
C VAL A 44 -8.82 6.94 -1.99
N GLU A 45 -8.30 8.16 -2.08
CA GLU A 45 -8.49 9.00 -3.25
C GLU A 45 -7.84 8.39 -4.51
N LEU A 46 -6.64 7.82 -4.38
CA LEU A 46 -5.95 7.15 -5.49
C LEU A 46 -6.65 5.87 -5.93
N LEU A 47 -7.22 5.10 -4.99
CA LEU A 47 -8.10 3.98 -5.31
C LEU A 47 -9.32 4.48 -6.09
N LYS A 48 -9.99 5.53 -5.63
CA LYS A 48 -11.13 6.15 -6.33
C LYS A 48 -10.76 6.57 -7.75
N THR A 49 -9.62 7.24 -7.94
CA THR A 49 -9.16 7.63 -9.29
C THR A 49 -8.84 6.43 -10.18
N LEU A 50 -8.26 5.36 -9.64
CA LEU A 50 -8.06 4.10 -10.37
C LEU A 50 -9.39 3.44 -10.77
N CYS A 51 -10.43 3.56 -9.94
CA CYS A 51 -11.78 3.12 -10.28
C CYS A 51 -12.30 3.93 -11.47
N ASP A 52 -12.23 5.26 -11.42
CA ASP A 52 -12.68 6.16 -12.48
C ASP A 52 -11.99 5.83 -13.83
N VAL A 53 -10.67 5.54 -13.80
CA VAL A 53 -9.92 5.10 -14.98
C VAL A 53 -10.49 3.80 -15.56
N ASN A 54 -10.89 2.84 -14.72
CA ASN A 54 -11.53 1.60 -15.17
C ASN A 54 -12.94 1.83 -15.70
N VAL A 55 -13.72 2.75 -15.12
CA VAL A 55 -15.02 3.17 -15.67
C VAL A 55 -14.84 3.74 -17.08
N GLU A 56 -13.89 4.66 -17.27
CA GLU A 56 -13.62 5.27 -18.58
C GLU A 56 -13.10 4.24 -19.61
N LYS A 57 -12.24 3.30 -19.20
CA LYS A 57 -11.85 2.17 -20.06
C LYS A 57 -13.05 1.30 -20.44
N GLY A 58 -13.93 1.02 -19.49
CA GLY A 58 -15.18 0.29 -19.72
C GLY A 58 -16.10 1.01 -20.71
N ARG A 59 -16.21 2.34 -20.61
CA ARG A 59 -17.00 3.17 -21.54
C ARG A 59 -16.42 3.17 -22.95
N LEU A 60 -15.11 3.40 -23.09
CA LEU A 60 -14.44 3.48 -24.39
C LEU A 60 -14.42 2.11 -25.10
N GLY A 61 -14.17 1.04 -24.36
CA GLY A 61 -14.10 -0.33 -24.88
C GLY A 61 -15.43 -1.08 -24.92
N LYS A 62 -16.50 -0.53 -24.32
CA LYS A 62 -17.74 -1.27 -23.97
C LYS A 62 -17.43 -2.58 -23.22
N ASP A 63 -16.43 -2.54 -22.33
CA ASP A 63 -15.90 -3.69 -21.63
C ASP A 63 -16.57 -3.84 -20.25
N VAL A 64 -17.46 -4.83 -20.15
CA VAL A 64 -18.16 -5.20 -18.91
C VAL A 64 -17.17 -5.59 -17.80
N GLY A 65 -16.05 -6.24 -18.14
CA GLY A 65 -15.03 -6.62 -17.17
C GLY A 65 -14.39 -5.42 -16.49
N LYS A 66 -14.24 -4.30 -17.19
CA LYS A 66 -13.72 -3.05 -16.62
C LYS A 66 -14.71 -2.36 -15.69
N PHE A 67 -16.01 -2.41 -16.00
CA PHE A 67 -17.03 -1.95 -15.06
C PHE A 67 -17.04 -2.80 -13.78
N ASN A 68 -16.97 -4.13 -13.90
CA ASN A 68 -16.90 -5.03 -12.73
C ASN A 68 -15.66 -4.78 -11.88
N THR A 69 -14.51 -4.56 -12.54
CA THR A 69 -13.25 -4.17 -11.87
C THR A 69 -13.41 -2.86 -11.10
N ALA A 70 -14.03 -1.84 -11.72
CA ALA A 70 -14.27 -0.56 -11.07
C ALA A 70 -15.20 -0.69 -9.86
N LEU A 71 -16.29 -1.45 -9.97
CA LEU A 71 -17.23 -1.70 -8.88
C LEU A 71 -16.55 -2.40 -7.69
N ALA A 72 -15.77 -3.45 -7.95
CA ALA A 72 -15.02 -4.15 -6.92
C ALA A 72 -14.02 -3.22 -6.20
N LEU A 73 -13.34 -2.36 -6.96
CA LEU A 73 -12.41 -1.39 -6.37
C LEU A 73 -13.12 -0.29 -5.57
N TYR A 74 -14.29 0.20 -6.01
CA TYR A 74 -15.08 1.15 -5.22
C TYR A 74 -15.55 0.56 -3.90
N LEU A 75 -16.05 -0.69 -3.90
CA LEU A 75 -16.39 -1.41 -2.67
C LEU A 75 -15.18 -1.49 -1.73
N ALA A 76 -14.02 -1.87 -2.28
CA ALA A 76 -12.80 -1.99 -1.50
C ALA A 76 -12.25 -0.63 -1.04
N ALA A 77 -12.54 0.47 -1.75
CA ALA A 77 -12.22 1.82 -1.32
C ALA A 77 -13.12 2.27 -0.16
N MET A 78 -14.43 2.00 -0.23
CA MET A 78 -15.38 2.30 0.86
C MET A 78 -15.02 1.59 2.16
N VAL A 79 -14.62 0.30 2.09
CA VAL A 79 -14.14 -0.45 3.26
C VAL A 79 -12.86 0.14 3.86
N ARG A 80 -12.07 0.86 3.05
CA ARG A 80 -10.83 1.52 3.50
C ARG A 80 -11.03 2.98 3.93
N CYS A 81 -12.23 3.54 3.77
CA CYS A 81 -12.57 4.90 4.20
C CYS A 81 -12.61 5.02 5.72
N TYR A 82 -12.29 6.21 6.22
CA TYR A 82 -12.38 6.58 7.63
C TYR A 82 -13.40 7.69 7.90
N HIS A 83 -13.88 8.36 6.83
CA HIS A 83 -14.83 9.47 6.92
C HIS A 83 -16.05 9.18 6.07
N GLU A 84 -17.24 9.41 6.63
CA GLU A 84 -18.51 9.19 5.95
C GLU A 84 -18.60 9.99 4.64
N GLU A 85 -18.16 11.25 4.62
CA GLU A 85 -18.19 12.08 3.39
C GLU A 85 -17.38 11.48 2.22
N GLN A 86 -16.25 10.82 2.50
CA GLN A 86 -15.49 10.11 1.46
C GLN A 86 -16.24 8.86 0.98
N ALA A 87 -16.91 8.17 1.90
CA ALA A 87 -17.71 7.01 1.57
C ALA A 87 -18.91 7.41 0.69
N ASP A 88 -19.63 8.47 1.02
CA ASP A 88 -20.77 8.99 0.24
C ASP A 88 -20.33 9.36 -1.18
N GLY A 89 -19.21 10.09 -1.31
CA GLY A 89 -18.64 10.45 -2.61
C GLY A 89 -18.25 9.24 -3.47
N ILE A 90 -17.87 8.13 -2.84
CA ILE A 90 -17.57 6.87 -3.53
C ILE A 90 -18.87 6.10 -3.84
N GLU A 91 -19.84 6.08 -2.94
CA GLU A 91 -21.15 5.43 -3.11
C GLU A 91 -21.90 6.00 -4.32
N HIS A 92 -21.91 7.33 -4.47
CA HIS A 92 -22.48 7.98 -5.66
C HIS A 92 -21.84 7.52 -6.97
N ARG A 93 -20.51 7.34 -6.98
CA ARG A 93 -19.76 6.86 -8.16
C ARG A 93 -19.98 5.38 -8.42
N TYR A 94 -20.10 4.58 -7.36
CA TYR A 94 -20.46 3.17 -7.43
C TYR A 94 -21.83 3.00 -8.14
N HIS A 95 -22.87 3.67 -7.67
CA HIS A 95 -24.20 3.59 -8.29
C HIS A 95 -24.24 4.17 -9.71
N TYR A 96 -23.47 5.22 -9.98
CA TYR A 96 -23.30 5.72 -11.34
C TYR A 96 -22.72 4.63 -12.26
N THR A 97 -21.71 3.91 -11.79
CA THR A 97 -21.06 2.83 -12.54
C THR A 97 -21.99 1.64 -12.75
N GLU A 98 -22.80 1.26 -11.74
CA GLU A 98 -23.83 0.23 -11.89
C GLU A 98 -24.83 0.57 -13.00
N ARG A 99 -25.30 1.82 -13.04
CA ARG A 99 -26.23 2.27 -14.10
C ARG A 99 -25.60 2.21 -15.49
N LEU A 100 -24.32 2.60 -15.61
CA LEU A 100 -23.58 2.45 -16.88
C LEU A 100 -23.47 0.99 -17.29
N LEU A 101 -23.14 0.10 -16.34
CA LEU A 101 -23.05 -1.34 -16.58
C LEU A 101 -24.39 -1.93 -17.02
N GLN A 102 -25.50 -1.57 -16.37
CA GLN A 102 -26.85 -2.01 -16.75
C GLN A 102 -27.19 -1.59 -18.19
N GLY A 103 -26.85 -0.36 -18.58
CA GLY A 103 -27.02 0.13 -19.95
C GLY A 103 -26.27 -0.73 -20.98
N VAL A 104 -25.05 -1.17 -20.66
CA VAL A 104 -24.21 -2.02 -21.52
C VAL A 104 -24.64 -3.51 -21.48
N SER A 105 -25.09 -3.99 -20.32
CA SER A 105 -25.46 -5.40 -20.08
C SER A 105 -26.83 -5.79 -20.62
N SER A 106 -27.71 -4.82 -20.94
CA SER A 106 -29.02 -5.05 -21.55
C SER A 106 -28.99 -5.77 -22.92
N LYS A 107 -27.79 -6.07 -23.44
CA LYS A 107 -27.56 -6.75 -24.73
C LYS A 107 -26.74 -8.05 -24.69
N GLY A 108 -26.39 -8.60 -23.52
CA GLY A 108 -25.46 -9.74 -23.50
C GLY A 108 -25.56 -10.62 -22.26
N LYS A 109 -25.66 -11.93 -22.51
CA LYS A 109 -25.73 -13.05 -21.55
C LYS A 109 -24.70 -12.93 -20.41
N LYS A 110 -25.12 -13.37 -19.22
CA LYS A 110 -24.27 -13.65 -18.05
C LYS A 110 -23.02 -14.41 -18.49
N GLN A 111 -21.85 -13.84 -18.22
CA GLN A 111 -20.60 -14.57 -18.26
C GLN A 111 -20.24 -15.12 -16.88
N PRO A 112 -19.43 -16.18 -16.85
CA PRO A 112 -19.41 -17.16 -15.78
C PRO A 112 -18.80 -16.57 -14.52
N THR A 113 -19.37 -16.96 -13.39
CA THR A 113 -18.68 -17.01 -12.12
C THR A 113 -17.44 -17.87 -12.35
N GLU A 114 -16.27 -17.25 -12.47
CA GLU A 114 -15.02 -17.98 -12.29
C GLU A 114 -15.14 -18.68 -10.95
N ASP A 115 -15.03 -20.01 -11.02
CA ASP A 115 -14.90 -20.89 -9.89
C ASP A 115 -13.93 -20.24 -8.91
N LYS A 116 -14.41 -19.93 -7.69
CA LYS A 116 -13.58 -19.46 -6.57
C LYS A 116 -12.70 -20.64 -6.12
N GLY A 117 -11.93 -21.19 -7.05
CA GLY A 117 -10.97 -22.23 -6.80
C GLY A 117 -10.01 -21.69 -5.77
N THR A 118 -9.91 -22.37 -4.63
CA THR A 118 -9.09 -21.98 -3.50
C THR A 118 -7.73 -21.49 -3.99
N THR A 119 -7.40 -20.23 -3.70
CA THR A 119 -6.09 -19.69 -4.05
C THR A 119 -5.04 -20.51 -3.34
N THR A 120 -4.24 -21.26 -4.09
CA THR A 120 -3.14 -22.05 -3.53
C THR A 120 -1.85 -21.21 -3.49
N PRO A 121 -0.92 -21.49 -2.56
CA PRO A 121 0.38 -20.82 -2.53
C PRO A 121 1.14 -20.93 -3.86
N ALA A 122 0.97 -22.04 -4.59
CA ALA A 122 1.58 -22.24 -5.91
C ALA A 122 1.04 -21.25 -6.97
N LYS A 123 -0.28 -21.04 -7.03
CA LYS A 123 -0.91 -20.06 -7.93
C LYS A 123 -0.47 -18.64 -7.61
N VAL A 124 -0.29 -18.32 -6.32
CA VAL A 124 0.28 -17.03 -5.91
C VAL A 124 1.72 -16.91 -6.40
N ALA A 125 2.58 -17.89 -6.11
CA ALA A 125 3.99 -17.84 -6.54
C ALA A 125 4.14 -17.67 -8.06
N GLU A 126 3.25 -18.27 -8.86
CA GLU A 126 3.24 -18.12 -10.31
C GLU A 126 3.03 -16.66 -10.75
N LYS A 127 2.12 -15.92 -10.11
CA LYS A 127 1.87 -14.49 -10.39
C LYS A 127 3.11 -13.61 -10.16
N PHE A 128 4.00 -14.01 -9.24
CA PHE A 128 5.20 -13.25 -8.89
C PHE A 128 6.43 -13.67 -9.70
N GLN A 129 6.43 -14.84 -10.35
CA GLN A 129 7.61 -15.41 -10.98
C GLN A 129 8.31 -14.46 -11.97
N ALA A 130 7.54 -13.78 -12.82
CA ALA A 130 8.08 -12.83 -13.79
C ALA A 130 8.67 -11.57 -13.13
N LEU A 131 8.03 -11.09 -12.06
CA LEU A 131 8.48 -9.92 -11.30
C LEU A 131 9.71 -10.24 -10.46
N ASP A 132 9.78 -11.43 -9.87
CA ASP A 132 10.94 -11.92 -9.11
C ASP A 132 12.16 -12.11 -10.00
N LYS A 133 11.98 -12.68 -11.20
CA LYS A 133 13.04 -12.76 -12.22
C LYS A 133 13.57 -11.37 -12.57
N ARG A 134 12.67 -10.42 -12.85
CA ARG A 134 13.04 -9.02 -13.16
C ARG A 134 13.75 -8.33 -11.98
N ARG A 135 13.33 -8.63 -10.74
CA ARG A 135 13.93 -8.11 -9.51
C ARG A 135 15.35 -8.62 -9.33
N ALA A 136 15.63 -9.88 -9.70
CA ALA A 136 16.95 -10.48 -9.66
C ALA A 136 17.92 -9.81 -10.65
N THR A 137 17.46 -9.47 -11.86
CA THR A 137 18.30 -8.91 -12.94
C THR A 137 18.53 -7.39 -12.85
N ARG A 138 18.61 -6.83 -11.63
CA ARG A 138 18.75 -5.37 -11.36
C ARG A 138 17.74 -4.51 -12.16
N GLY A 139 16.47 -4.94 -12.20
CA GLY A 139 15.40 -4.19 -12.85
C GLY A 139 15.15 -2.81 -12.24
N ASN A 140 14.58 -1.89 -13.03
CA ASN A 140 14.17 -0.57 -12.57
C ASN A 140 13.15 -0.69 -11.42
N THR A 141 13.48 -0.11 -10.26
CA THR A 141 12.64 -0.05 -9.05
C THR A 141 11.22 0.42 -9.37
N ASP A 142 11.04 1.47 -10.17
CA ASP A 142 9.71 1.99 -10.46
C ASP A 142 8.86 0.99 -11.25
N SER A 143 9.48 0.23 -12.17
CA SER A 143 8.79 -0.83 -12.90
C SER A 143 8.38 -2.00 -12.00
N LEU A 144 9.18 -2.32 -10.97
CA LEU A 144 8.84 -3.34 -9.98
C LEU A 144 7.69 -2.87 -9.09
N LEU A 145 7.72 -1.63 -8.62
CA LEU A 145 6.66 -1.06 -7.79
C LEU A 145 5.33 -1.04 -8.56
N ILE A 146 5.33 -0.62 -9.83
CA ILE A 146 4.14 -0.66 -10.67
C ILE A 146 3.66 -2.10 -10.88
N GLY A 147 4.56 -3.04 -11.21
CA GLY A 147 4.19 -4.45 -11.43
C GLY A 147 3.56 -5.10 -10.20
N TYR A 148 4.16 -4.93 -9.02
CA TYR A 148 3.57 -5.43 -7.78
C TYR A 148 2.27 -4.70 -7.41
N ALA A 149 2.14 -3.41 -7.70
CA ALA A 149 0.88 -2.67 -7.51
C ALA A 149 -0.25 -3.20 -8.40
N GLN A 150 0.05 -3.63 -9.63
CA GLN A 150 -0.93 -4.26 -10.51
C GLN A 150 -1.44 -5.57 -9.91
N VAL A 151 -0.54 -6.44 -9.43
CA VAL A 151 -0.90 -7.69 -8.76
C VAL A 151 -1.70 -7.43 -7.49
N MET A 152 -1.35 -6.40 -6.72
CA MET A 152 -2.11 -5.98 -5.55
C MET A 152 -3.53 -5.54 -5.91
N VAL A 153 -3.70 -4.67 -6.91
CA VAL A 153 -5.03 -4.21 -7.37
C VAL A 153 -5.85 -5.39 -7.91
N GLU A 154 -5.24 -6.31 -8.64
CA GLU A 154 -5.89 -7.56 -9.07
C GLU A 154 -6.35 -8.39 -7.87
N ALA A 155 -5.53 -8.51 -6.83
CA ALA A 155 -5.90 -9.22 -5.62
C ALA A 155 -7.08 -8.57 -4.90
N ILE A 156 -7.14 -7.24 -4.87
CA ILE A 156 -8.24 -6.48 -4.27
C ILE A 156 -9.54 -6.73 -5.03
N VAL A 157 -9.49 -6.69 -6.37
CA VAL A 157 -10.66 -6.94 -7.24
C VAL A 157 -11.23 -8.34 -7.02
N ASN A 158 -10.35 -9.31 -6.78
CA ASN A 158 -10.71 -10.71 -6.58
C ASN A 158 -10.94 -11.09 -5.10
N ASP A 159 -10.90 -10.12 -4.18
CA ASP A 159 -10.99 -10.34 -2.72
C ASP A 159 -10.03 -11.44 -2.22
N ASN A 160 -8.80 -11.45 -2.75
CA ASN A 160 -7.80 -12.47 -2.50
C ASN A 160 -6.76 -11.99 -1.49
N SER A 161 -7.06 -12.15 -0.20
CA SER A 161 -6.21 -11.65 0.89
C SER A 161 -4.79 -12.23 0.87
N MET A 162 -4.63 -13.49 0.44
CA MET A 162 -3.29 -14.12 0.34
C MET A 162 -2.45 -13.45 -0.76
N LEU A 163 -3.05 -13.20 -1.93
CA LEU A 163 -2.36 -12.52 -3.03
C LEU A 163 -2.10 -11.04 -2.69
N GLU A 164 -3.05 -10.36 -2.04
CA GLU A 164 -2.90 -8.96 -1.61
C GLU A 164 -1.74 -8.84 -0.60
N THR A 165 -1.70 -9.73 0.40
CA THR A 165 -0.64 -9.79 1.41
C THR A 165 0.74 -10.00 0.79
N GLU A 166 0.86 -10.95 -0.14
CA GLU A 166 2.12 -11.24 -0.82
C GLU A 166 2.59 -10.06 -1.68
N ALA A 167 1.65 -9.37 -2.34
CA ALA A 167 1.95 -8.18 -3.14
C ALA A 167 2.46 -7.02 -2.27
N ILE A 168 1.76 -6.74 -1.15
CA ILE A 168 2.15 -5.67 -0.22
C ILE A 168 3.52 -5.99 0.42
N LYS A 169 3.75 -7.25 0.82
CA LYS A 169 5.06 -7.70 1.31
C LYS A 169 6.14 -7.48 0.26
N SER A 170 5.89 -7.86 -1.00
CA SER A 170 6.82 -7.71 -2.11
C SER A 170 7.12 -6.24 -2.47
N LEU A 171 6.16 -5.33 -2.26
CA LEU A 171 6.41 -3.89 -2.33
C LEU A 171 7.37 -3.42 -1.22
N GLY A 172 7.16 -3.87 0.02
CA GLY A 172 8.06 -3.57 1.15
C GLY A 172 9.49 -4.04 0.88
N ASP A 173 9.61 -5.20 0.26
CA ASP A 173 10.85 -5.82 -0.21
C ASP A 173 11.65 -4.99 -1.21
N VAL A 174 10.96 -4.27 -2.11
CA VAL A 174 11.58 -3.33 -3.05
C VAL A 174 12.16 -2.13 -2.30
N TYR A 175 11.40 -1.56 -1.35
CA TYR A 175 11.88 -0.45 -0.52
C TYR A 175 13.00 -0.86 0.43
N LEU A 176 12.95 -2.08 1.00
CA LEU A 176 14.02 -2.61 1.85
C LEU A 176 15.33 -2.73 1.08
N LYS A 177 15.29 -3.32 -0.13
CA LYS A 177 16.46 -3.41 -1.01
C LYS A 177 17.01 -2.02 -1.32
N ARG A 178 16.15 -1.10 -1.76
CA ARG A 178 16.55 0.28 -2.08
C ARG A 178 17.17 0.99 -0.88
N GLY A 179 16.55 0.93 0.29
CA GLY A 179 17.04 1.56 1.52
C GLY A 179 18.37 0.99 1.99
N THR A 180 18.60 -0.32 1.78
CA THR A 180 19.89 -0.97 2.08
C THR A 180 20.98 -0.53 1.11
N GLU A 181 20.68 -0.46 -0.19
CA GLU A 181 21.63 -0.03 -1.23
C GLU A 181 22.00 1.45 -1.11
N THR A 182 21.04 2.32 -0.79
CA THR A 182 21.27 3.77 -0.71
C THR A 182 21.64 4.25 0.71
N GLY A 183 21.46 3.40 1.73
CA GLY A 183 21.57 3.81 3.14
C GLY A 183 20.48 4.82 3.56
N ASP A 184 19.36 4.88 2.83
CA ASP A 184 18.27 5.82 3.10
C ASP A 184 17.28 5.22 4.09
N THR A 185 17.26 5.75 5.31
CA THR A 185 16.36 5.31 6.38
C THR A 185 14.89 5.57 6.05
N ARG A 186 14.56 6.51 5.16
CA ARG A 186 13.17 6.76 4.74
C ARG A 186 12.62 5.58 3.94
N ASN A 187 13.41 4.99 3.05
CA ASN A 187 13.01 3.78 2.32
C ASN A 187 12.82 2.59 3.29
N LEU A 188 13.63 2.50 4.34
CA LEU A 188 13.44 1.47 5.37
C LEU A 188 12.15 1.68 6.17
N THR A 189 11.80 2.92 6.51
CA THR A 189 10.52 3.25 7.15
C THR A 189 9.33 2.89 6.25
N ARG A 190 9.43 3.20 4.95
CA ARG A 190 8.43 2.80 3.94
C ARG A 190 8.27 1.28 3.84
N ALA A 191 9.37 0.53 3.92
CA ALA A 191 9.33 -0.93 3.97
C ALA A 191 8.60 -1.42 5.23
N THR A 192 8.94 -0.87 6.41
CA THR A 192 8.25 -1.20 7.68
C THR A 192 6.74 -0.95 7.59
N ALA A 193 6.32 0.20 7.06
CA ALA A 193 4.91 0.53 6.89
C ALA A 193 4.17 -0.50 6.02
N LEU A 194 4.77 -0.89 4.90
CA LEU A 194 4.19 -1.90 4.00
C LEU A 194 4.14 -3.29 4.66
N TYR A 195 5.17 -3.70 5.41
CA TYR A 195 5.12 -4.98 6.13
C TYR A 195 4.05 -5.00 7.23
N ASN A 196 3.90 -3.93 8.01
CA ASN A 196 2.80 -3.83 8.98
C ASN A 196 1.43 -3.92 8.30
N ARG A 197 1.30 -3.33 7.11
CA ARG A 197 0.09 -3.42 6.31
C ARG A 197 -0.19 -4.84 5.80
N ALA A 198 0.85 -5.52 5.32
CA ALA A 198 0.76 -6.93 4.93
C ALA A 198 0.36 -7.79 6.15
N LEU A 199 0.90 -7.52 7.33
CA LEU A 199 0.58 -8.22 8.57
C LEU A 199 -0.91 -8.08 8.92
N ALA A 200 -1.47 -6.86 8.81
CA ALA A 200 -2.88 -6.59 9.07
C ALA A 200 -3.84 -7.31 8.11
N ARG A 201 -3.36 -7.76 6.95
CA ARG A 201 -4.12 -8.53 5.94
C ARG A 201 -3.77 -10.02 5.92
N CYS A 202 -2.80 -10.45 6.72
CA CYS A 202 -2.30 -11.81 6.71
C CYS A 202 -3.12 -12.69 7.68
N HIS A 203 -3.84 -13.65 7.13
CA HIS A 203 -4.59 -14.66 7.92
C HIS A 203 -3.86 -16.01 8.02
N ASN A 204 -2.61 -16.10 7.53
CA ASN A 204 -1.81 -17.32 7.53
C ASN A 204 -0.67 -17.20 8.55
N VAL A 205 -0.65 -18.09 9.54
CA VAL A 205 0.40 -18.15 10.58
C VAL A 205 1.81 -18.17 9.99
N HIS A 206 2.05 -18.96 8.95
CA HIS A 206 3.36 -19.03 8.30
C HIS A 206 3.73 -17.70 7.63
N GLY A 207 2.75 -17.03 7.01
CA GLY A 207 2.92 -15.71 6.40
C GLY A 207 3.27 -14.65 7.45
N THR A 208 2.57 -14.68 8.60
CA THR A 208 2.81 -13.79 9.75
C THR A 208 4.27 -13.87 10.22
N VAL A 209 4.80 -15.08 10.42
CA VAL A 209 6.19 -15.27 10.86
C VAL A 209 7.19 -14.67 9.85
N VAL A 210 6.96 -14.88 8.55
CA VAL A 210 7.81 -14.32 7.50
C VAL A 210 7.78 -12.79 7.51
N ILE A 211 6.61 -12.18 7.68
CA ILE A 211 6.46 -10.72 7.72
C ILE A 211 7.13 -10.13 8.97
N VAL A 212 6.94 -10.75 10.14
CA VAL A 212 7.60 -10.34 11.40
C VAL A 212 9.12 -10.43 11.27
N HIS A 213 9.64 -11.51 10.68
CA HIS A 213 11.08 -11.62 10.41
C HIS A 213 11.58 -10.46 9.54
N ARG A 214 10.85 -10.09 8.48
CA ARG A 214 11.21 -8.95 7.62
C ARG A 214 11.18 -7.60 8.36
N LEU A 215 10.22 -7.41 9.27
CA LEU A 215 10.14 -6.23 10.13
C LEU A 215 11.38 -6.10 11.02
N LEU A 216 11.73 -7.18 11.75
CA LEU A 216 12.90 -7.22 12.63
C LEU A 216 14.20 -7.01 11.85
N HIS A 217 14.34 -7.67 10.70
CA HIS A 217 15.50 -7.50 9.82
C HIS A 217 15.64 -6.04 9.33
N THR A 218 14.54 -5.41 8.93
CA THR A 218 14.52 -4.01 8.50
C THR A 218 14.90 -3.06 9.64
N ALA A 219 14.41 -3.31 10.84
CA ALA A 219 14.75 -2.54 12.04
C ALA A 219 16.25 -2.62 12.35
N LYS A 220 16.83 -3.82 12.28
CA LYS A 220 18.27 -4.04 12.48
C LYS A 220 19.12 -3.25 11.48
N ILE A 221 18.80 -3.33 10.19
CA ILE A 221 19.51 -2.57 9.14
C ILE A 221 19.43 -1.06 9.40
N ARG A 222 18.24 -0.57 9.77
CA ARG A 222 18.02 0.86 10.06
C ARG A 222 18.86 1.33 11.26
N GLN A 223 18.98 0.49 12.29
CA GLN A 223 19.84 0.75 13.44
C GLN A 223 21.33 0.76 13.06
N ASP A 224 21.78 -0.20 12.24
CA ASP A 224 23.16 -0.29 11.78
C ASP A 224 23.59 0.92 10.93
N ILE A 225 22.70 1.39 10.03
CA ILE A 225 22.92 2.59 9.23
C ILE A 225 23.01 3.83 10.15
N THR A 226 22.08 3.98 11.08
CA THR A 226 22.06 5.11 12.04
C THR A 226 23.33 5.11 12.89
N ARG A 227 23.72 3.95 13.42
CA ARG A 227 24.95 3.77 14.20
C ARG A 227 26.20 4.11 13.40
N THR A 228 26.26 3.66 12.14
CA THR A 228 27.39 3.96 11.25
C THR A 228 27.46 5.45 10.94
N ARG A 229 26.32 6.11 10.74
CA ARG A 229 26.23 7.56 10.52
C ARG A 229 26.69 8.36 11.74
N ASN A 230 26.35 7.92 12.94
CA ASN A 230 26.73 8.59 14.20
C ASN A 230 28.21 8.39 14.59
N LYS A 231 28.87 7.32 14.12
CA LYS A 231 30.32 7.10 14.32
C LYS A 231 31.21 7.97 13.41
N ARG A 232 30.71 8.40 12.25
CA ARG A 232 31.44 9.26 11.30
C ARG A 232 31.78 10.66 11.86
N PRO A 233 30.90 11.39 12.57
CA PRO A 233 31.26 12.67 13.17
C PRO A 233 32.35 12.54 14.24
N THR A 234 32.34 11.47 15.06
CA THR A 234 33.36 11.25 16.10
C THR A 234 34.76 11.04 15.52
N ARG A 235 34.89 10.38 14.36
CA ARG A 235 36.18 10.22 13.67
C ARG A 235 36.70 11.52 13.05
N LEU A 236 35.83 12.34 12.47
CA LEU A 236 36.22 13.64 11.90
C LEU A 236 36.62 14.63 13.00
N GLN A 237 35.94 14.59 14.14
CA GLN A 237 36.26 15.41 15.30
C GLN A 237 37.58 14.97 15.96
N GLN A 238 37.82 13.66 16.11
CA GLN A 238 39.11 13.14 16.57
C GLN A 238 40.25 13.47 15.60
N GLN A 239 40.04 13.46 14.28
CA GLN A 239 41.06 13.90 13.32
C GLN A 239 41.33 15.41 13.38
N GLN A 240 40.31 16.24 13.63
CA GLN A 240 40.50 17.68 13.84
C GLN A 240 41.20 17.98 15.17
N ASP A 241 40.89 17.25 16.24
CA ASP A 241 41.58 17.37 17.53
C ASP A 241 43.01 16.86 17.49
N VAL A 242 43.28 15.75 16.79
CA VAL A 242 44.66 15.25 16.56
C VAL A 242 45.45 16.25 15.70
N ARG A 243 44.83 16.87 14.68
CA ARG A 243 45.50 17.87 13.84
C ARG A 243 45.73 19.20 14.58
N ARG A 244 44.84 19.59 15.50
CA ARG A 244 45.06 20.72 16.42
C ARG A 244 46.14 20.41 17.47
N ARG A 245 46.22 19.16 17.97
CA ARG A 245 47.30 18.71 18.87
C ARG A 245 48.66 18.66 18.19
N MET A 246 48.72 18.35 16.89
CA MET A 246 49.98 18.30 16.14
C MET A 246 50.52 19.70 15.78
N GLY A 247 49.76 20.78 16.03
CA GLY A 247 50.19 22.17 15.89
C GLY A 247 50.77 22.80 17.17
N HIS A 248 50.72 22.09 18.31
CA HIS A 248 51.24 22.58 19.57
C HIS A 248 52.07 21.48 20.26
N PHE A 249 53.30 21.30 19.77
CA PHE A 249 54.35 20.73 20.59
C PHE A 249 54.78 21.79 21.60
N SER A 250 54.38 21.61 22.86
CA SER A 250 55.07 22.16 24.02
C SER A 250 55.22 21.02 25.03
N PRO A 251 56.42 20.76 25.59
CA PRO A 251 56.62 19.68 26.53
C PRO A 251 56.19 20.12 27.92
N PHE A 252 55.43 19.26 28.62
CA PHE A 252 55.45 18.97 30.06
C PHE A 252 54.07 18.69 30.69
N SER A 253 54.11 17.65 31.53
CA SER A 253 53.29 17.35 32.72
C SER A 253 52.12 16.36 32.63
N ALA A 254 52.47 15.13 33.04
CA ALA A 254 51.87 14.29 34.10
C ALA A 254 50.39 13.86 34.06
N ALA A 255 50.23 12.56 33.75
CA ALA A 255 49.50 11.47 34.45
C ALA A 255 48.00 11.61 34.90
N PRO A 256 47.28 10.47 35.01
CA PRO A 256 45.87 10.37 34.66
C PRO A 256 44.91 10.23 35.85
N SER A 257 43.61 10.46 35.61
CA SER A 257 42.53 10.00 36.47
C SER A 257 41.41 9.41 35.64
N SER A 258 41.09 8.15 35.92
CA SER A 258 40.02 7.36 35.34
C SER A 258 38.69 7.70 36.01
N ASP A 259 37.62 7.81 35.23
CA ASP A 259 36.36 7.22 35.68
C ASP A 259 35.49 6.76 34.52
N ARG A 260 34.94 5.56 34.70
CA ARG A 260 34.27 4.74 33.70
C ARG A 260 32.91 4.36 34.28
N THR A 261 31.83 4.89 33.73
CA THR A 261 30.48 4.46 34.14
C THR A 261 29.56 4.29 32.94
N THR A 262 29.50 3.03 32.51
CA THR A 262 28.36 2.25 32.02
C THR A 262 27.17 2.94 31.35
N SER A 263 26.99 2.59 30.08
CA SER A 263 25.75 2.67 29.32
C SER A 263 24.70 1.67 29.84
N GLN A 264 23.51 2.17 30.19
CA GLN A 264 22.27 1.40 30.26
C GLN A 264 21.29 2.03 29.28
N ILE A 265 21.09 1.38 28.13
CA ILE A 265 19.91 1.57 27.28
C ILE A 265 19.58 0.19 26.74
N ASP A 266 18.69 -0.50 27.42
CA ASP A 266 17.87 -1.59 26.88
C ASP A 266 16.59 -1.60 27.72
N ASP A 267 15.43 -1.44 27.07
CA ASP A 267 14.09 -1.99 27.45
C ASP A 267 12.86 -1.22 26.93
N ASP A 268 12.96 -0.24 26.02
CA ASP A 268 11.77 0.50 25.54
C ASP A 268 11.26 0.14 24.13
N ILE A 269 11.79 -0.89 23.46
CA ILE A 269 11.37 -1.26 22.08
C ILE A 269 10.55 -2.56 22.09
N VAL A 270 9.54 -2.67 22.94
CA VAL A 270 8.55 -3.76 22.85
C VAL A 270 7.09 -3.27 22.97
N HIS A 271 6.84 -2.02 23.37
CA HIS A 271 5.48 -1.61 23.72
C HIS A 271 4.55 -1.12 22.59
N ASP A 272 5.04 -0.92 21.37
CA ASP A 272 4.24 -0.30 20.29
C ASP A 272 3.66 -1.28 19.24
N ILE A 273 3.72 -2.60 19.47
CA ILE A 273 3.32 -3.59 18.44
C ILE A 273 1.86 -4.09 18.59
N VAL A 274 1.14 -3.75 19.66
CA VAL A 274 -0.25 -4.23 19.82
C VAL A 274 -1.19 -3.13 20.30
N GLN A 275 -1.81 -2.43 19.36
CA GLN A 275 -3.19 -1.97 19.53
C GLN A 275 -3.99 -2.25 18.26
N PRO A 276 -5.00 -3.15 18.29
CA PRO A 276 -6.00 -3.24 17.25
C PRO A 276 -6.93 -2.03 17.38
N GLY A 277 -6.86 -1.11 16.43
CA GLY A 277 -7.85 -0.05 16.27
C GLY A 277 -9.22 -0.68 16.00
N SER A 278 -10.14 -0.42 16.92
CA SER A 278 -11.56 -0.79 16.92
C SER A 278 -12.20 -0.76 15.53
N GLY A 279 -12.71 -1.92 15.11
CA GLY A 279 -13.75 -1.99 14.09
C GLY A 279 -15.08 -1.59 14.70
N ASP A 280 -15.87 -0.80 13.97
CA ASP A 280 -17.34 -0.94 13.89
C ASP A 280 -18.02 0.02 12.89
N GLU A 281 -17.34 1.04 12.37
CA GLU A 281 -17.97 1.98 11.43
C GLU A 281 -17.98 1.48 9.97
N SER A 282 -16.95 0.72 9.55
CA SER A 282 -16.83 0.21 8.18
C SER A 282 -17.94 -0.80 7.81
N SER A 283 -18.48 -1.51 8.80
CA SER A 283 -19.57 -2.47 8.66
C SER A 283 -20.91 -1.79 8.31
N GLN A 284 -21.15 -0.55 8.76
CA GLN A 284 -22.40 0.15 8.50
C GLN A 284 -22.51 0.62 7.05
N CYS A 285 -21.39 1.04 6.45
CA CYS A 285 -21.34 1.47 5.06
C CYS A 285 -21.62 0.30 4.10
N LEU A 286 -21.05 -0.87 4.36
CA LEU A 286 -21.30 -2.09 3.57
C LEU A 286 -22.75 -2.58 3.69
N VAL A 287 -23.38 -2.43 4.86
CA VAL A 287 -24.80 -2.77 5.09
C VAL A 287 -25.74 -1.82 4.33
N ARG A 288 -25.41 -0.53 4.18
CA ARG A 288 -26.22 0.42 3.37
C ARG A 288 -26.23 0.02 1.89
N VAL A 289 -25.06 -0.28 1.32
CA VAL A 289 -24.94 -0.70 -0.08
C VAL A 289 -25.68 -2.03 -0.34
N LEU A 290 -25.55 -3.01 0.56
CA LEU A 290 -26.27 -4.29 0.42
C LEU A 290 -27.78 -4.19 0.67
N ARG A 291 -28.26 -3.20 1.43
CA ARG A 291 -29.70 -2.94 1.63
C ARG A 291 -30.34 -2.15 0.49
N GLY A 292 -29.59 -1.31 -0.23
CA GLY A 292 -30.08 -0.56 -1.40
C GLY A 292 -30.45 -1.42 -2.62
N GLY A 293 -30.11 -2.71 -2.62
CA GLY A 293 -30.36 -3.64 -3.73
C GLY A 293 -31.63 -4.51 -3.63
N ARG A 294 -32.50 -4.34 -2.63
CA ARG A 294 -33.79 -5.07 -2.56
C ARG A 294 -34.96 -4.15 -2.91
N GLY A 295 -35.58 -4.45 -4.05
CA GLY A 295 -36.52 -3.58 -4.75
C GLY A 295 -37.83 -3.28 -4.03
N THR A 296 -38.33 -2.08 -4.28
CA THR A 296 -39.76 -1.76 -4.18
C THR A 296 -40.40 -2.10 -5.52
N GLY A 297 -40.81 -3.36 -5.63
CA GLY A 297 -41.62 -3.88 -6.73
C GLY A 297 -42.75 -4.71 -6.17
N GLN A 298 -43.76 -4.07 -5.59
CA GLN A 298 -45.08 -4.65 -5.41
C GLN A 298 -46.12 -3.54 -5.61
N ALA A 299 -46.56 -3.44 -6.87
CA ALA A 299 -47.82 -2.81 -7.23
C ALA A 299 -48.97 -3.67 -6.68
N GLY A 300 -50.02 -3.00 -6.21
CA GLY A 300 -51.21 -3.63 -5.66
C GLY A 300 -51.98 -4.47 -6.67
N SER A 301 -52.78 -5.38 -6.13
CA SER A 301 -54.04 -5.79 -6.72
C SER A 301 -54.96 -6.21 -5.59
N ASP A 302 -55.96 -5.36 -5.37
CA ASP A 302 -57.22 -5.73 -4.75
C ASP A 302 -57.81 -6.93 -5.53
N CYS A 303 -58.22 -7.96 -4.80
CA CYS A 303 -59.22 -8.90 -5.27
C CYS A 303 -60.16 -9.21 -4.09
N LEU A 304 -61.41 -8.81 -4.29
CA LEU A 304 -62.60 -9.28 -3.59
C LEU A 304 -62.54 -10.78 -3.33
N LEU A 305 -63.11 -11.22 -2.21
CA LEU A 305 -64.15 -12.27 -2.16
C LEU A 305 -64.68 -12.46 -0.73
N HIS A 306 -66.01 -12.31 -0.61
CA HIS A 306 -66.95 -12.72 0.44
C HIS A 306 -66.77 -12.26 1.89
#